data_AF-A0A7S1M0F8-F1
#
_entry.id   AF-A0A7S1M0F8-F1
#
_cell.length_a   1.000
_cell.length_b   1.000
_cell.length_c   1.000
_cell.angle_alpha   90.00
_cell.angle_beta   90.00
_cell.angle_gamma   90.00
#
_symmetry.space_group_name_H-M   'P 1'
#
loop_
_entity.id
_entity.type
_entity.pdbx_description
1 polymer ?
#
loop_
_entity_poly.entity_id
_entity_poly.type
_entity_poly.pdbx_seq_one_letter_code
_entity_poly.pdbx_strand_id
1 'polypeptide(L)'
;MGFFGKDRTGTVETVTTGRRFIWHIPDIEGKRFNTVLDSALVNSFQGVEFHFHLIIGLRGDIGFYVHHKRERIPKYSFFFAVGGANTERAGRGTVAAYKSVMRQHTAHTIPVDTERCGHWNVCNMDDLKQQQPEGGDGSLDIVFTFDNDVLAASPIPGEDGAKSFTWVLPSPTARCLTPFTSHSFTFNGVYYVIRIDKKAGVSDANGDDIYSAFVFSRTGLVPPHDVQLSDQRDGAVLLSLPRTEDMSTQLMTIPAALFEREAVKFTVTMHRGGNPLDVLNAPPAELEDKKEVAALAEDDKKAKKYGIAMDDL
;
A
#
# COMPACT_ATOMS: atom_id res chain seq x y z
N MET A 1 27.96 -34.78 8.10
CA MET A 1 27.47 -34.31 6.78
C MET A 1 26.02 -34.76 6.67
N GLY A 2 24.99 -33.96 6.44
CA GLY A 2 24.95 -32.58 5.95
C GLY A 2 23.95 -31.70 6.73
N PHE A 3 24.27 -30.41 6.73
CA PHE A 3 23.38 -29.32 7.08
C PHE A 3 22.20 -29.30 6.09
N PHE A 4 21.03 -29.79 6.49
CA PHE A 4 19.80 -29.57 5.74
C PHE A 4 19.38 -28.10 5.92
N GLY A 5 19.95 -27.22 5.10
CA GLY A 5 19.42 -25.87 4.93
C GLY A 5 18.01 -25.95 4.34
N LYS A 6 17.10 -25.09 4.77
CA LYS A 6 15.79 -24.94 4.12
C LYS A 6 16.02 -24.63 2.64
N ASP A 7 15.40 -25.40 1.75
CA ASP A 7 15.46 -25.16 0.30
C ASP A 7 14.90 -23.76 0.02
N ARG A 8 15.77 -22.86 -0.45
CA ARG A 8 15.38 -21.51 -0.85
C ARG A 8 14.84 -21.56 -2.26
N THR A 9 13.72 -20.89 -2.49
CA THR A 9 13.05 -20.86 -3.79
C THR A 9 13.51 -19.64 -4.57
N GLY A 10 13.88 -19.84 -5.83
CA GLY A 10 14.20 -18.73 -6.73
C GLY A 10 15.51 -18.02 -6.43
N THR A 11 15.69 -16.83 -7.01
CA THR A 11 16.89 -15.99 -6.85
C THR A 11 16.53 -14.58 -6.44
N VAL A 12 17.34 -13.95 -5.59
CA VAL A 12 17.13 -12.57 -5.17
C VAL A 12 18.25 -11.69 -5.73
N GLU A 13 17.86 -10.69 -6.51
CA GLU A 13 18.76 -9.65 -7.02
C GLU A 13 18.61 -8.37 -6.19
N THR A 14 19.72 -7.69 -5.90
CA THR A 14 19.71 -6.36 -5.28
C THR A 14 20.01 -5.30 -6.35
N VAL A 15 19.07 -4.40 -6.62
CA VAL A 15 19.15 -3.48 -7.76
C VAL A 15 19.73 -2.12 -7.37
N THR A 16 19.51 -1.66 -6.14
CA THR A 16 19.90 -0.33 -5.67
C THR A 16 20.24 -0.38 -4.19
N THR A 17 21.49 -0.05 -3.81
CA THR A 17 21.99 0.22 -2.43
C THR A 17 21.30 -0.52 -1.27
N GLY A 18 20.90 -1.78 -1.45
CA GLY A 18 20.14 -2.56 -0.46
C GLY A 18 18.72 -2.04 -0.16
N ARG A 19 18.13 -1.17 -0.99
CA ARG A 19 16.74 -0.69 -0.86
C ARG A 19 15.76 -1.41 -1.77
N ARG A 20 16.20 -1.82 -2.95
CA ARG A 20 15.35 -2.48 -3.95
C ARG A 20 15.85 -3.88 -4.27
N PHE A 21 14.93 -4.83 -4.26
CA PHE A 21 15.19 -6.24 -4.46
C PHE A 21 14.19 -6.81 -5.44
N ILE A 22 14.63 -7.79 -6.23
CA ILE A 22 13.77 -8.56 -7.11
C ILE A 22 13.93 -10.01 -6.72
N TRP A 23 12.84 -10.62 -6.26
CA TRP A 23 12.81 -12.05 -6.01
C TRP A 23 12.14 -12.76 -7.18
N HIS A 24 12.94 -13.44 -7.97
CA HIS A 24 12.52 -14.21 -9.13
C HIS A 24 12.20 -15.65 -8.74
N ILE A 25 10.97 -16.07 -8.94
CA ILE A 25 10.46 -17.43 -8.70
C ILE A 25 10.12 -18.07 -10.05
N PRO A 26 10.90 -19.07 -10.51
CA PRO A 26 10.59 -19.78 -11.73
C PRO A 26 9.41 -20.74 -11.51
N ASP A 27 8.59 -20.92 -12.54
CA ASP A 27 7.46 -21.87 -12.54
C ASP A 27 6.59 -21.71 -11.29
N ILE A 28 6.01 -20.52 -11.11
CA ILE A 28 5.12 -20.23 -9.96
C ILE A 28 3.84 -21.07 -10.06
N GLU A 29 3.38 -21.35 -11.28
CA GLU A 29 2.15 -22.09 -11.55
C GLU A 29 2.29 -23.59 -11.21
N GLY A 30 3.49 -24.16 -11.36
CA GLY A 30 3.80 -25.51 -10.93
C GLY A 30 3.98 -25.68 -9.43
N LYS A 31 3.93 -24.59 -8.63
CA LYS A 31 4.05 -24.69 -7.17
C LYS A 31 2.77 -25.26 -6.57
N ARG A 32 2.95 -26.21 -5.65
CA ARG A 32 1.85 -26.86 -4.93
C ARG A 32 1.13 -25.87 -4.03
N PHE A 33 -0.18 -26.04 -3.90
CA PHE A 33 -0.96 -25.36 -2.87
C PHE A 33 -0.57 -25.85 -1.48
N ASN A 34 -0.87 -25.03 -0.48
CA ASN A 34 -0.44 -25.22 0.91
C ASN A 34 1.09 -25.33 1.04
N THR A 35 1.81 -24.45 0.35
CA THR A 35 3.28 -24.39 0.41
C THR A 35 3.76 -23.04 0.89
N VAL A 36 4.97 -23.02 1.45
CA VAL A 36 5.70 -21.82 1.80
C VAL A 36 6.99 -21.79 0.98
N LEU A 37 7.18 -20.70 0.26
CA LEU A 37 8.39 -20.42 -0.50
C LEU A 37 9.19 -19.37 0.28
N ASP A 38 10.45 -19.68 0.54
CA ASP A 38 11.36 -18.77 1.23
C ASP A 38 12.43 -18.28 0.25
N SER A 39 12.67 -16.97 0.19
CA SER A 39 13.80 -16.44 -0.57
C SER A 39 15.13 -16.71 0.14
N ALA A 40 16.23 -16.53 -0.59
CA ALA A 40 17.55 -16.41 0.04
C ALA A 40 17.61 -15.21 1.00
N LEU A 41 18.50 -15.28 1.98
CA LEU A 41 18.79 -14.17 2.88
C LEU A 41 19.56 -13.07 2.12
N VAL A 42 19.17 -11.82 2.34
CA VAL A 42 19.79 -10.63 1.75
C VAL A 42 19.91 -9.53 2.79
N ASN A 43 20.78 -8.54 2.55
CA ASN A 43 21.00 -7.42 3.46
C ASN A 43 20.29 -6.16 2.98
N SER A 44 19.59 -5.48 3.90
CA SER A 44 18.97 -4.18 3.65
C SER A 44 20.02 -3.06 3.58
N PHE A 45 19.57 -1.86 3.19
CA PHE A 45 20.37 -0.63 3.21
C PHE A 45 20.86 -0.24 4.60
N GLN A 46 20.34 -0.87 5.66
CA GLN A 46 20.78 -0.71 7.05
C GLN A 46 21.78 -1.80 7.47
N GLY A 47 22.18 -2.69 6.56
CA GLY A 47 23.01 -3.86 6.87
C GLY A 47 22.30 -4.93 7.68
N VAL A 48 20.96 -4.91 7.73
CA VAL A 48 20.17 -5.93 8.44
C VAL A 48 19.77 -7.03 7.48
N GLU A 49 19.99 -8.27 7.88
CA GLU A 49 19.63 -9.44 7.09
C GLU A 49 18.12 -9.72 7.18
N PHE A 50 17.52 -10.05 6.04
CA PHE A 50 16.10 -10.41 5.94
C PHE A 50 15.88 -11.38 4.78
N HIS A 51 14.68 -11.95 4.70
CA HIS A 51 14.22 -12.71 3.55
C HIS A 51 12.71 -12.55 3.36
N PHE A 52 12.24 -12.98 2.19
CA PHE A 52 10.84 -13.01 1.83
C PHE A 52 10.24 -14.38 2.11
N HIS A 53 8.97 -14.37 2.48
CA HIS A 53 8.10 -15.52 2.64
C HIS A 53 6.88 -15.35 1.75
N LEU A 54 6.67 -16.27 0.82
CA LEU A 54 5.44 -16.35 0.04
C LEU A 54 4.67 -17.62 0.43
N ILE A 55 3.43 -17.46 0.83
CA ILE A 55 2.53 -18.56 1.21
C ILE A 55 1.53 -18.74 0.07
N ILE A 56 1.41 -19.95 -0.45
CA ILE A 56 0.31 -20.34 -1.34
C ILE A 56 -0.63 -21.20 -0.51
N GLY A 57 -1.79 -20.67 -0.17
CA GLY A 57 -2.79 -21.34 0.65
C GLY A 57 -3.45 -22.53 -0.05
N LEU A 58 -4.32 -23.23 0.68
CA LEU A 58 -5.04 -24.40 0.17
C LEU A 58 -5.97 -24.07 -1.00
N ARG A 59 -6.46 -22.82 -1.07
CA ARG A 59 -7.39 -22.34 -2.10
C ARG A 59 -6.68 -21.50 -3.16
N GLY A 60 -5.35 -21.53 -3.18
CA GLY A 60 -4.53 -20.72 -4.07
C GLY A 60 -4.38 -19.25 -3.63
N ASP A 61 -4.89 -18.87 -2.45
CA ASP A 61 -4.68 -17.53 -1.88
C ASP A 61 -3.20 -17.29 -1.57
N ILE A 62 -2.70 -16.12 -1.95
CA ILE A 62 -1.27 -15.80 -1.87
C ILE A 62 -1.04 -14.78 -0.76
N GLY A 63 -0.23 -15.15 0.22
CA GLY A 63 0.28 -14.24 1.25
C GLY A 63 1.75 -13.90 1.00
N PHE A 64 2.16 -12.66 1.27
CA PHE A 64 3.55 -12.23 1.15
C PHE A 64 4.01 -11.50 2.41
N TYR A 65 5.14 -11.93 2.96
CA TYR A 65 5.71 -11.41 4.20
C TYR A 65 7.21 -11.19 4.07
N VAL A 66 7.71 -10.21 4.81
CA VAL A 66 9.13 -9.98 5.06
C VAL A 66 9.44 -10.48 6.45
N HIS A 67 10.55 -11.20 6.60
CA HIS A 67 11.10 -11.56 7.90
C HIS A 67 12.49 -10.94 8.05
N HIS A 68 12.57 -9.97 8.94
CA HIS A 68 13.73 -9.12 9.17
C HIS A 68 14.36 -9.49 10.51
N LYS A 69 15.66 -9.84 10.51
CA LYS A 69 16.34 -10.42 11.69
C LYS A 69 16.52 -9.45 12.86
N ARG A 70 16.18 -8.18 12.68
CA ARG A 70 16.25 -7.16 13.73
C ARG A 70 14.93 -6.40 13.77
N GLU A 71 14.54 -5.97 14.96
CA GLU A 71 13.35 -5.18 15.17
C GLU A 71 13.33 -3.89 14.33
N ARG A 72 12.09 -3.50 14.03
CA ARG A 72 11.64 -2.45 13.12
C ARG A 72 11.99 -2.68 11.67
N ILE A 73 11.10 -3.39 10.99
CA ILE A 73 11.04 -3.40 9.53
C ILE A 73 10.70 -1.97 9.04
N PRO A 74 11.52 -1.33 8.19
CA PRO A 74 11.18 -0.06 7.57
C PRO A 74 9.92 -0.19 6.70
N LYS A 75 9.20 0.92 6.46
CA LYS A 75 8.09 0.93 5.49
C LYS A 75 8.58 0.41 4.13
N TYR A 76 7.76 -0.40 3.50
CA TYR A 76 8.09 -0.97 2.19
C TYR A 76 6.87 -1.08 1.30
N SER A 77 7.14 -1.16 0.01
CA SER A 77 6.16 -1.44 -1.02
C SER A 77 6.65 -2.58 -1.91
N PHE A 78 5.72 -3.37 -2.42
CA PHE A 78 6.03 -4.43 -3.39
C PHE A 78 4.89 -4.63 -4.39
N PHE A 79 5.23 -5.17 -5.56
CA PHE A 79 4.26 -5.63 -6.54
C PHE A 79 4.71 -6.95 -7.16
N PHE A 80 3.75 -7.69 -7.71
CA PHE A 80 3.99 -8.92 -8.46
C PHE A 80 4.03 -8.60 -9.95
N ALA A 81 5.02 -9.13 -10.65
CA ALA A 81 5.13 -9.06 -12.09
C ALA A 81 5.30 -10.46 -12.67
N VAL A 82 4.54 -10.79 -13.70
CA VAL A 82 4.46 -12.15 -14.25
C VAL A 82 4.97 -12.22 -15.68
N GLY A 83 5.54 -13.37 -16.06
CA GLY A 83 5.81 -13.73 -17.46
C GLY A 83 7.15 -13.29 -18.03
N GLY A 84 8.17 -13.13 -17.19
CA GLY A 84 9.56 -12.93 -17.61
C GLY A 84 9.85 -11.53 -18.19
N ALA A 85 10.88 -10.87 -17.65
CA ALA A 85 11.42 -9.64 -18.23
C ALA A 85 11.93 -9.92 -19.65
N ASN A 86 11.39 -9.21 -20.65
CA ASN A 86 12.01 -9.17 -21.97
C ASN A 86 13.47 -8.72 -21.78
N THR A 87 14.38 -9.51 -22.30
CA THR A 87 15.78 -9.63 -21.91
C THR A 87 16.63 -8.40 -22.23
N GLU A 88 16.55 -7.35 -21.40
CA GLU A 88 17.71 -6.54 -21.06
C GLU A 88 17.69 -6.27 -19.55
N ARG A 89 18.76 -6.64 -18.84
CA ARG A 89 18.95 -6.31 -17.41
C ARG A 89 18.85 -4.80 -17.15
N ALA A 90 19.05 -3.97 -18.18
CA ALA A 90 18.92 -2.53 -18.15
C ALA A 90 17.44 -2.11 -18.04
N GLY A 91 16.90 -2.08 -16.82
CA GLY A 91 15.54 -1.60 -16.54
C GLY A 91 14.79 -2.42 -15.49
N ARG A 92 15.29 -3.62 -15.15
CA ARG A 92 14.71 -4.49 -14.11
C ARG A 92 14.50 -3.72 -12.80
N GLY A 93 13.29 -3.85 -12.24
CA GLY A 93 12.89 -3.20 -10.99
C GLY A 93 12.12 -1.89 -11.14
N THR A 94 11.79 -1.47 -12.37
CA THR A 94 10.79 -0.43 -12.65
C THR A 94 9.50 -1.07 -13.16
N VAL A 95 8.35 -0.41 -12.97
CA VAL A 95 7.06 -0.91 -13.48
C VAL A 95 7.08 -1.05 -15.00
N ALA A 96 7.69 -0.08 -15.70
CA ALA A 96 7.78 -0.05 -17.17
C ALA A 96 8.55 -1.23 -17.79
N ALA A 97 9.38 -1.93 -17.02
CA ALA A 97 10.14 -3.08 -17.49
C ALA A 97 9.32 -4.38 -17.58
N TYR A 98 8.09 -4.39 -17.07
CA TYR A 98 7.24 -5.56 -17.04
C TYR A 98 6.00 -5.34 -17.91
N LYS A 99 5.68 -6.35 -18.73
CA LYS A 99 4.46 -6.35 -19.57
C LYS A 99 3.20 -6.46 -18.74
N SER A 100 3.28 -7.16 -17.60
CA SER A 100 2.16 -7.41 -16.71
C SER A 100 2.59 -7.25 -15.26
N VAL A 101 1.90 -6.34 -14.58
CA VAL A 101 2.16 -5.97 -13.18
C VAL A 101 0.85 -5.97 -12.44
N MET A 102 0.79 -6.71 -11.35
CA MET A 102 -0.31 -6.64 -10.41
C MET A 102 -0.23 -5.36 -9.58
N ARG A 103 -1.34 -5.06 -8.94
CA ARG A 103 -1.48 -3.96 -7.98
C ARG A 103 -0.35 -3.96 -6.95
N GLN A 104 0.16 -2.78 -6.61
CA GLN A 104 1.17 -2.63 -5.56
C GLN A 104 0.53 -2.76 -4.17
N HIS A 105 1.30 -3.24 -3.21
CA HIS A 105 0.96 -3.25 -1.81
C HIS A 105 2.01 -2.46 -1.03
N THR A 106 1.57 -1.56 -0.14
CA THR A 106 2.44 -0.83 0.78
C THR A 106 2.14 -1.30 2.20
N ALA A 107 3.18 -1.75 2.90
CA ALA A 107 3.07 -2.21 4.28
C ALA A 107 3.70 -1.21 5.25
N HIS A 108 3.05 -1.06 6.41
CA HIS A 108 3.56 -0.33 7.55
C HIS A 108 3.78 -1.30 8.70
N THR A 109 4.98 -1.29 9.26
CA THR A 109 5.33 -2.19 10.36
C THR A 109 4.70 -1.70 11.65
N ILE A 110 3.67 -2.42 12.09
CA ILE A 110 2.95 -2.18 13.34
C ILE A 110 2.66 -3.54 14.00
N PRO A 111 3.07 -3.77 15.26
CA PRO A 111 3.87 -2.86 16.11
C PRO A 111 5.34 -2.76 15.64
N VAL A 112 6.05 -1.71 16.10
CA VAL A 112 7.39 -1.34 15.60
C VAL A 112 8.48 -2.37 15.91
N ASP A 113 8.24 -3.25 16.88
CA ASP A 113 9.10 -4.35 17.32
C ASP A 113 8.84 -5.66 16.55
N THR A 114 8.00 -5.62 15.51
CA THR A 114 7.65 -6.80 14.73
C THR A 114 8.79 -7.26 13.82
N GLU A 115 9.16 -8.54 13.91
CA GLU A 115 10.15 -9.20 13.04
C GLU A 115 9.56 -9.69 11.71
N ARG A 116 8.23 -9.84 11.63
CA ARG A 116 7.51 -10.26 10.42
C ARG A 116 6.30 -9.39 10.10
N CYS A 117 6.33 -8.70 8.97
CA CYS A 117 5.21 -7.91 8.45
C CYS A 117 4.86 -8.35 7.03
N GLY A 118 3.61 -8.18 6.62
CA GLY A 118 3.16 -8.64 5.31
C GLY A 118 1.67 -8.44 5.10
N HIS A 119 1.20 -8.99 4.00
CA HIS A 119 -0.20 -9.00 3.62
C HIS A 119 -0.65 -10.45 3.42
N TRP A 120 -1.76 -10.80 4.08
CA TRP A 120 -2.49 -12.01 3.80
C TRP A 120 -3.41 -11.78 2.58
N ASN A 121 -3.56 -12.79 1.72
CA ASN A 121 -4.47 -12.78 0.56
C ASN A 121 -4.30 -11.54 -0.35
N VAL A 122 -3.07 -11.36 -0.81
CA VAL A 122 -2.65 -10.33 -1.77
C VAL A 122 -3.35 -10.53 -3.11
N CYS A 123 -3.42 -11.78 -3.56
CA CYS A 123 -4.13 -12.23 -4.76
C CYS A 123 -4.39 -13.74 -4.67
N ASN A 124 -5.05 -14.31 -5.67
CA ASN A 124 -5.14 -15.75 -5.89
C ASN A 124 -4.17 -16.20 -7.00
N MET A 125 -3.77 -17.47 -6.98
CA MET A 125 -2.99 -18.10 -8.05
C MET A 125 -3.66 -17.94 -9.43
N ASP A 126 -4.99 -17.97 -9.49
CA ASP A 126 -5.70 -17.76 -10.75
C ASP A 126 -5.57 -16.32 -11.26
N ASP A 127 -5.44 -15.33 -10.37
CA ASP A 127 -5.14 -13.94 -10.78
C ASP A 127 -3.75 -13.86 -11.41
N LEU A 128 -2.75 -14.55 -10.86
CA LEU A 128 -1.41 -14.60 -11.44
C LEU A 128 -1.42 -15.21 -12.84
N LYS A 129 -2.15 -16.31 -13.03
CA LYS A 129 -2.29 -16.98 -14.34
C LYS A 129 -2.97 -16.09 -15.37
N GLN A 130 -4.06 -15.41 -14.98
CA GLN A 130 -4.79 -14.52 -15.88
C GLN A 130 -3.95 -13.31 -16.32
N GLN A 131 -2.99 -12.90 -15.50
CA GLN A 131 -2.09 -11.79 -15.81
C GLN A 131 -0.89 -12.22 -16.65
N GLN A 132 -0.67 -13.53 -16.91
CA GLN A 132 0.46 -13.97 -17.73
C GLN A 132 0.33 -13.44 -19.17
N PRO A 133 1.39 -12.84 -19.72
CA PRO A 133 1.41 -12.50 -21.14
C PRO A 133 1.44 -13.77 -22.00
N GLU A 134 0.91 -13.67 -23.22
CA GLU A 134 1.03 -14.75 -24.21
C GLU A 134 2.51 -15.10 -24.44
N GLY A 135 2.86 -16.38 -24.29
CA GLY A 135 4.23 -16.87 -24.39
C GLY A 135 5.12 -16.58 -23.16
N GLY A 136 4.54 -16.19 -22.02
CA GLY A 136 5.26 -16.05 -20.75
C GLY A 136 5.87 -17.37 -20.27
N ASP A 137 6.95 -17.28 -19.48
CA ASP A 137 7.70 -18.44 -18.96
C ASP A 137 7.13 -19.01 -17.65
N GLY A 138 5.95 -18.55 -17.22
CA GLY A 138 5.33 -18.96 -15.96
C GLY A 138 6.11 -18.52 -14.72
N SER A 139 7.01 -17.54 -14.84
CA SER A 139 7.74 -16.99 -13.70
C SER A 139 6.99 -15.85 -13.00
N LEU A 140 7.38 -15.62 -11.74
CA LEU A 140 6.94 -14.50 -10.91
C LEU A 140 8.15 -13.72 -10.40
N ASP A 141 8.20 -12.44 -10.72
CA ASP A 141 9.09 -11.48 -10.08
C ASP A 141 8.33 -10.71 -8.99
N ILE A 142 8.86 -10.71 -7.78
CA ILE A 142 8.39 -9.86 -6.70
C ILE A 142 9.37 -8.71 -6.55
N VAL A 143 8.94 -7.53 -6.97
CA VAL A 143 9.75 -6.31 -6.87
C VAL A 143 9.46 -5.65 -5.54
N PHE A 144 10.43 -5.70 -4.64
CA PHE A 144 10.34 -5.17 -3.30
C PHE A 144 11.18 -3.91 -3.15
N THR A 145 10.65 -2.88 -2.51
CA THR A 145 11.36 -1.64 -2.22
C THR A 145 11.12 -1.19 -0.79
N PHE A 146 12.21 -0.96 -0.03
CA PHE A 146 12.15 -0.15 1.18
C PHE A 146 11.95 1.32 0.80
N ASP A 147 10.81 1.86 1.20
CA ASP A 147 10.43 3.21 0.84
C ASP A 147 11.32 4.23 1.58
N ASN A 148 11.66 5.32 0.90
CA ASN A 148 12.46 6.44 1.42
C ASN A 148 11.66 7.74 1.45
N ASP A 149 10.33 7.66 1.49
CA ASP A 149 9.48 8.81 1.67
C ASP A 149 9.53 9.30 3.13
N VAL A 150 9.34 10.61 3.32
CA VAL A 150 9.45 11.25 4.64
C VAL A 150 8.14 11.93 4.97
N LEU A 151 7.67 11.75 6.21
CA LEU A 151 6.51 12.45 6.74
C LEU A 151 6.94 13.30 7.94
N ALA A 152 6.74 14.60 7.84
CA ALA A 152 6.97 15.55 8.92
C ALA A 152 5.62 16.10 9.42
N ALA A 153 5.53 16.40 10.71
CA ALA A 153 4.37 17.05 11.30
C ALA A 153 4.81 18.37 11.97
N SER A 154 4.05 19.43 11.76
CA SER A 154 4.29 20.74 12.38
C SER A 154 2.98 21.38 12.84
N PRO A 155 2.96 22.05 14.01
CA PRO A 155 1.81 22.86 14.41
C PRO A 155 1.64 24.04 13.44
N ILE A 156 0.40 24.53 13.29
CA ILE A 156 0.14 25.78 12.56
C ILE A 156 0.20 26.97 13.53
N PRO A 157 1.11 27.94 13.32
CA PRO A 157 1.16 29.12 14.17
C PRO A 157 -0.15 29.92 14.15
N GLY A 158 -0.68 30.23 15.33
CA GLY A 158 -1.91 31.02 15.46
C GLY A 158 -3.22 30.23 15.38
N GLU A 159 -3.17 28.92 15.13
CA GLU A 159 -4.35 28.05 15.05
C GLU A 159 -4.28 26.94 16.10
N ASP A 160 -5.05 27.07 17.18
CA ASP A 160 -5.05 26.08 18.26
C ASP A 160 -5.58 24.72 17.76
N GLY A 161 -4.80 23.67 18.02
CA GLY A 161 -5.13 22.29 17.65
C GLY A 161 -4.94 21.94 16.18
N ALA A 162 -4.63 22.88 15.28
CA ALA A 162 -4.35 22.59 13.88
C ALA A 162 -2.92 22.06 13.69
N LYS A 163 -2.76 21.11 12.77
CA LYS A 163 -1.46 20.48 12.44
C LYS A 163 -1.31 20.27 10.94
N SER A 164 -0.15 20.65 10.42
CA SER A 164 0.26 20.31 9.07
C SER A 164 1.07 19.01 9.06
N PHE A 165 0.77 18.15 8.10
CA PHE A 165 1.48 16.91 7.81
C PHE A 165 2.04 17.00 6.40
N THR A 166 3.35 17.01 6.30
CA THR A 166 4.09 17.18 5.04
C THR A 166 4.73 15.85 4.65
N TRP A 167 4.25 15.26 3.56
CA TRP A 167 4.76 14.04 2.98
C TRP A 167 5.57 14.34 1.71
N VAL A 168 6.86 14.00 1.75
CA VAL A 168 7.78 14.15 0.63
C VAL A 168 7.93 12.81 -0.10
N LEU A 169 7.57 12.81 -1.39
CA LEU A 169 7.67 11.66 -2.26
C LEU A 169 8.81 11.86 -3.29
N PRO A 170 9.99 11.25 -3.07
CA PRO A 170 11.07 11.32 -4.03
C PRO A 170 10.84 10.35 -5.19
N SER A 171 11.16 10.84 -6.39
CA SER A 171 11.11 10.16 -7.69
C SER A 171 9.82 9.39 -7.91
N PRO A 172 8.65 10.07 -7.99
CA PRO A 172 7.36 9.41 -8.12
C PRO A 172 7.27 8.49 -9.36
N THR A 173 7.87 8.89 -10.49
CA THR A 173 7.93 8.08 -11.72
C THR A 173 8.71 6.77 -11.58
N ALA A 174 9.61 6.66 -10.61
CA ALA A 174 10.37 5.44 -10.35
C ALA A 174 9.62 4.41 -9.50
N ARG A 175 8.35 4.67 -9.18
CA ARG A 175 7.49 3.88 -8.29
C ARG A 175 6.22 3.43 -8.99
N CYS A 176 5.65 2.32 -8.53
CA CYS A 176 4.24 2.06 -8.76
C CYS A 176 3.45 2.91 -7.76
N LEU A 177 2.54 3.78 -8.22
CA LEU A 177 1.74 4.63 -7.34
C LEU A 177 0.29 4.13 -7.21
N THR A 178 0.09 2.81 -7.24
CA THR A 178 -1.27 2.24 -7.23
C THR A 178 -1.40 0.92 -6.45
N PRO A 179 -1.94 0.96 -5.22
CA PRO A 179 -1.92 2.05 -4.25
C PRO A 179 -0.50 2.31 -3.76
N PHE A 180 -0.26 3.55 -3.36
CA PHE A 180 0.93 3.93 -2.60
C PHE A 180 0.53 4.85 -1.47
N THR A 181 1.02 4.59 -0.26
CA THR A 181 0.60 5.32 0.94
C THR A 181 1.77 6.03 1.62
N SER A 182 1.52 7.14 2.31
CA SER A 182 2.47 7.75 3.24
C SER A 182 2.63 6.87 4.48
N HIS A 183 3.67 7.13 5.29
CA HIS A 183 3.65 6.70 6.68
C HIS A 183 2.35 7.16 7.39
N SER A 184 1.91 6.42 8.40
CA SER A 184 0.76 6.83 9.20
C SER A 184 1.10 8.01 10.09
N PHE A 185 0.16 8.94 10.27
CA PHE A 185 0.23 10.02 11.25
C PHE A 185 -1.01 10.01 12.14
N THR A 186 -0.90 10.63 13.31
CA THR A 186 -2.01 10.72 14.26
C THR A 186 -2.51 12.15 14.39
N PHE A 187 -3.84 12.31 14.35
CA PHE A 187 -4.52 13.56 14.68
C PHE A 187 -5.70 13.25 15.60
N ASN A 188 -5.79 13.91 16.75
CA ASN A 188 -6.77 13.62 17.81
C ASN A 188 -6.88 12.13 18.18
N GLY A 189 -5.74 11.42 18.23
CA GLY A 189 -5.68 10.00 18.60
C GLY A 189 -6.12 9.01 17.50
N VAL A 190 -6.52 9.49 16.31
CA VAL A 190 -6.88 8.65 15.16
C VAL A 190 -5.72 8.58 14.17
N TYR A 191 -5.50 7.41 13.57
CA TYR A 191 -4.47 7.19 12.54
C TYR A 191 -4.99 7.50 11.15
N TYR A 192 -4.18 8.26 10.40
CA TYR A 192 -4.43 8.64 9.01
C TYR A 192 -3.23 8.28 8.15
N VAL A 193 -3.48 8.08 6.86
CA VAL A 193 -2.47 7.98 5.80
C VAL A 193 -2.90 8.84 4.62
N ILE A 194 -1.94 9.36 3.86
CA ILE A 194 -2.21 9.89 2.53
C ILE A 194 -2.05 8.73 1.56
N ARG A 195 -3.03 8.51 0.68
CA ARG A 195 -3.01 7.45 -0.32
C ARG A 195 -3.07 8.03 -1.72
N ILE A 196 -2.23 7.51 -2.61
CA ILE A 196 -2.21 7.78 -4.03
C ILE A 196 -2.63 6.50 -4.75
N ASP A 197 -3.55 6.62 -5.69
CA ASP A 197 -4.00 5.55 -6.56
C ASP A 197 -3.95 6.02 -8.03
N LYS A 198 -3.46 5.18 -8.95
CA LYS A 198 -3.65 5.38 -10.39
C LYS A 198 -5.08 5.00 -10.77
N LYS A 199 -5.81 5.87 -11.46
CA LYS A 199 -7.15 5.56 -11.98
C LYS A 199 -7.02 4.70 -13.24
N ALA A 200 -7.48 3.45 -13.17
CA ALA A 200 -7.44 2.54 -14.30
C ALA A 200 -8.43 2.96 -15.40
N GLY A 201 -7.98 2.96 -16.66
CA GLY A 201 -8.83 3.29 -17.82
C GLY A 201 -9.27 4.74 -17.90
N VAL A 202 -8.67 5.64 -17.09
CA VAL A 202 -8.97 7.07 -17.11
C VAL A 202 -7.69 7.83 -17.45
N SER A 203 -7.72 8.52 -18.57
CA SER A 203 -6.67 9.43 -19.00
C SER A 203 -7.17 10.87 -19.02
N ASP A 204 -6.24 11.83 -18.98
CA ASP A 204 -6.57 13.23 -19.19
C ASP A 204 -6.78 13.56 -20.68
N ALA A 205 -6.96 14.84 -20.99
CA ALA A 205 -7.19 15.31 -22.36
C ALA A 205 -6.02 15.02 -23.32
N ASN A 206 -4.82 14.78 -22.81
CA ASN A 206 -3.63 14.45 -23.59
C ASN A 206 -3.41 12.93 -23.70
N GLY A 207 -4.24 12.12 -23.04
CA GLY A 207 -4.08 10.67 -22.97
C GLY A 207 -3.18 10.22 -21.81
N ASP A 208 -2.72 11.14 -20.96
CA ASP A 208 -1.82 10.81 -19.85
C ASP A 208 -2.59 10.19 -18.67
N ASP A 209 -1.91 9.34 -17.91
CA ASP A 209 -2.49 8.71 -16.72
C ASP A 209 -3.01 9.75 -15.71
N ILE A 210 -4.14 9.43 -15.07
CA ILE A 210 -4.65 10.22 -13.95
C ILE A 210 -4.45 9.47 -12.64
N TYR A 211 -4.01 10.20 -11.63
CA TYR A 211 -3.92 9.72 -10.26
C TYR A 211 -4.94 10.43 -9.38
N SER A 212 -5.27 9.79 -8.27
CA SER A 212 -6.00 10.40 -7.17
C SER A 212 -5.18 10.33 -5.90
N ALA A 213 -5.11 11.43 -5.16
CA ALA A 213 -4.58 11.46 -3.81
C ALA A 213 -5.67 11.87 -2.82
N PHE A 214 -5.71 11.21 -1.67
CA PHE A 214 -6.69 11.49 -0.63
C PHE A 214 -6.16 11.08 0.75
N VAL A 215 -6.71 11.71 1.78
CA VAL A 215 -6.42 11.32 3.16
C VAL A 215 -7.41 10.25 3.59
N PHE A 216 -6.92 9.18 4.20
CA PHE A 216 -7.70 8.03 4.57
C PHE A 216 -7.50 7.69 6.05
N SER A 217 -8.60 7.36 6.73
CA SER A 217 -8.62 6.71 8.04
C SER A 217 -9.44 5.43 7.97
N ARG A 218 -9.06 4.42 8.76
CA ARG A 218 -9.86 3.19 8.92
C ARG A 218 -11.26 3.47 9.48
N THR A 219 -11.43 4.56 10.24
CA THR A 219 -12.73 4.95 10.81
C THR A 219 -13.63 5.67 9.79
N GLY A 220 -13.16 5.95 8.58
CA GLY A 220 -13.90 6.65 7.52
C GLY A 220 -14.04 8.17 7.73
N LEU A 221 -14.12 8.65 8.97
CA LEU A 221 -14.18 10.08 9.28
C LEU A 221 -12.80 10.74 9.16
N VAL A 222 -12.75 11.86 8.43
CA VAL A 222 -11.55 12.71 8.30
C VAL A 222 -11.94 14.13 8.73
N PRO A 223 -11.26 14.75 9.71
CA PRO A 223 -11.56 16.11 10.16
C PRO A 223 -11.47 17.15 9.05
N PRO A 224 -11.98 18.38 9.27
CA PRO A 224 -11.79 19.49 8.35
C PRO A 224 -10.30 19.62 8.00
N HIS A 225 -9.98 19.62 6.72
CA HIS A 225 -8.61 19.64 6.26
C HIS A 225 -8.47 20.35 4.92
N ASP A 226 -7.28 20.83 4.61
CA ASP A 226 -6.88 21.21 3.26
C ASP A 226 -5.78 20.27 2.76
N VAL A 227 -5.67 20.14 1.44
CA VAL A 227 -4.66 19.29 0.80
C VAL A 227 -3.95 20.09 -0.28
N GLN A 228 -2.63 20.15 -0.24
CA GLN A 228 -1.81 20.81 -1.24
C GLN A 228 -0.77 19.87 -1.82
N LEU A 229 -0.58 19.93 -3.13
CA LEU A 229 0.55 19.35 -3.83
C LEU A 229 1.49 20.49 -4.24
N SER A 230 2.78 20.37 -3.93
CA SER A 230 3.79 21.36 -4.28
C SER A 230 5.06 20.71 -4.83
N ASP A 231 5.81 21.43 -5.66
CA ASP A 231 7.15 21.00 -6.08
C ASP A 231 8.11 21.13 -4.89
N GLN A 232 8.91 20.09 -4.63
CA GLN A 232 9.85 20.11 -3.51
C GLN A 232 10.99 21.13 -3.70
N ARG A 233 11.38 21.44 -4.94
CA ARG A 233 12.58 22.22 -5.25
C ARG A 233 12.41 23.71 -4.94
N ASP A 234 11.27 24.28 -5.33
CA ASP A 234 10.98 25.71 -5.19
C ASP A 234 9.78 25.99 -4.27
N GLY A 235 9.05 24.96 -3.83
CA GLY A 235 7.86 25.09 -3.00
C GLY A 235 6.63 25.59 -3.74
N ALA A 236 6.66 25.70 -5.08
CA ALA A 236 5.53 26.15 -5.86
C ALA A 236 4.32 25.23 -5.68
N VAL A 237 3.16 25.81 -5.34
CA VAL A 237 1.90 25.06 -5.23
C VAL A 237 1.45 24.67 -6.64
N LEU A 238 1.33 23.36 -6.87
CA LEU A 238 0.91 22.78 -8.14
C LEU A 238 -0.59 22.54 -8.17
N LEU A 239 -1.15 22.04 -7.06
CA LEU A 239 -2.58 21.81 -6.86
C LEU A 239 -2.94 22.10 -5.41
N SER A 240 -4.16 22.57 -5.18
CA SER A 240 -4.70 22.81 -3.85
C SER A 240 -6.17 22.45 -3.80
N LEU A 241 -6.57 21.71 -2.78
CA LEU A 241 -7.95 21.58 -2.35
C LEU A 241 -8.14 22.44 -1.10
N PRO A 242 -9.03 23.44 -1.14
CA PRO A 242 -9.28 24.31 0.00
C PRO A 242 -9.90 23.52 1.14
N ARG A 243 -9.85 24.10 2.35
CA ARG A 243 -10.47 23.50 3.52
C ARG A 243 -11.95 23.22 3.28
N THR A 244 -12.39 22.02 3.63
CA THR A 244 -13.79 21.66 3.75
C THR A 244 -14.13 21.46 5.23
N GLU A 245 -15.34 21.87 5.64
CA GLU A 245 -15.80 21.71 7.03
C GLU A 245 -16.46 20.34 7.30
N ASP A 246 -16.64 19.53 6.26
CA ASP A 246 -17.22 18.21 6.38
C ASP A 246 -16.23 17.20 6.95
N MET A 247 -16.75 16.20 7.66
CA MET A 247 -15.94 15.11 8.23
C MET A 247 -15.62 14.04 7.19
N SER A 248 -15.35 14.43 5.94
CA SER A 248 -15.24 13.55 4.78
C SER A 248 -13.85 13.60 4.15
N THR A 249 -13.56 12.62 3.30
CA THR A 249 -12.30 12.55 2.56
C THR A 249 -12.36 13.43 1.33
N GLN A 250 -11.35 14.30 1.15
CA GLN A 250 -11.18 15.05 -0.09
C GLN A 250 -10.35 14.27 -1.11
N LEU A 251 -10.81 14.27 -2.36
CA LEU A 251 -10.16 13.58 -3.48
C LEU A 251 -9.47 14.57 -4.41
N MET A 252 -8.14 14.64 -4.36
CA MET A 252 -7.32 15.41 -5.30
C MET A 252 -7.06 14.59 -6.56
N THR A 253 -7.45 15.10 -7.72
CA THR A 253 -7.11 14.50 -9.02
C THR A 253 -5.81 15.11 -9.55
N ILE A 254 -4.84 14.28 -9.93
CA ILE A 254 -3.47 14.67 -10.24
C ILE A 254 -3.09 14.13 -11.63
N PRO A 255 -2.79 15.00 -12.60
CA PRO A 255 -2.23 14.59 -13.89
C PRO A 255 -0.84 13.95 -13.74
N ALA A 256 -0.54 12.91 -14.51
CA ALA A 256 0.76 12.23 -14.48
C ALA A 256 1.96 13.18 -14.69
N ALA A 257 1.81 14.19 -15.54
CA ALA A 257 2.85 15.19 -15.81
C ALA A 257 3.36 15.91 -14.53
N LEU A 258 2.54 15.99 -13.48
CA LEU A 258 2.99 16.57 -12.20
C LEU A 258 3.92 15.64 -11.41
N PHE A 259 3.86 14.33 -11.68
CA PHE A 259 4.73 13.33 -11.07
C PHE A 259 6.04 13.11 -11.81
N GLU A 260 6.20 13.62 -13.04
CA GLU A 260 7.46 13.62 -13.79
C GLU A 260 8.58 14.45 -13.12
N ARG A 261 8.21 15.23 -12.11
CA ARG A 261 9.14 16.00 -11.28
C ARG A 261 10.00 15.08 -10.42
N GLU A 262 11.23 15.51 -10.13
CA GLU A 262 12.17 14.72 -9.32
C GLU A 262 11.61 14.38 -7.93
N ALA A 263 10.84 15.27 -7.33
CA ALA A 263 10.13 15.01 -6.10
C ALA A 263 8.95 15.98 -5.90
N VAL A 264 7.91 15.49 -5.23
CA VAL A 264 6.71 16.25 -4.92
C VAL A 264 6.38 16.18 -3.43
N LYS A 265 5.71 17.21 -2.93
CA LYS A 265 5.34 17.36 -1.52
C LYS A 265 3.84 17.49 -1.37
N PHE A 266 3.24 16.52 -0.67
CA PHE A 266 1.86 16.58 -0.21
C PHE A 266 1.82 17.23 1.17
N THR A 267 1.03 18.29 1.32
CA THR A 267 0.79 18.94 2.60
C THR A 267 -0.68 18.75 2.94
N VAL A 268 -0.96 18.17 4.09
CA VAL A 268 -2.31 18.04 4.63
C VAL A 268 -2.37 18.84 5.91
N THR A 269 -3.16 19.90 5.94
CA THR A 269 -3.40 20.64 7.18
C THR A 269 -4.70 20.14 7.77
N MET A 270 -4.60 19.47 8.91
CA MET A 270 -5.74 19.01 9.69
C MET A 270 -6.13 20.10 10.67
N HIS A 271 -7.41 20.46 10.64
CA HIS A 271 -8.02 21.40 11.56
C HIS A 271 -8.83 20.63 12.59
N ARG A 272 -8.91 21.17 13.80
CA ARG A 272 -9.87 20.65 14.76
C ARG A 272 -11.25 20.90 14.17
N GLY A 273 -12.09 19.85 14.12
CA GLY A 273 -13.54 20.04 13.97
C GLY A 273 -14.07 20.92 15.11
N GLY A 274 -15.36 21.26 15.09
CA GLY A 274 -16.03 22.07 16.12
C GLY A 274 -15.73 21.66 17.58
N ASN A 275 -16.27 22.41 18.53
CA ASN A 275 -15.93 22.28 19.95
C ASN A 275 -15.84 20.79 20.36
N PRO A 276 -14.76 20.32 21.02
CA PRO A 276 -14.65 18.92 21.43
C PRO A 276 -15.84 18.42 22.27
N LEU A 277 -16.58 19.34 22.90
CA LEU A 277 -17.84 19.08 23.60
C LEU A 277 -19.03 18.87 22.66
N ASP A 278 -18.97 19.30 21.41
CA ASP A 278 -20.00 19.04 20.39
C ASP A 278 -20.14 17.54 20.10
N VAL A 279 -19.06 16.76 20.26
CA VAL A 279 -19.11 15.28 20.22
C VAL A 279 -19.91 14.71 21.41
N LEU A 280 -19.95 15.42 22.54
CA LEU A 280 -20.79 15.06 23.70
C LEU A 280 -22.24 15.58 23.56
N ASN A 281 -22.44 16.60 22.73
CA ASN A 281 -23.74 17.24 22.49
C ASN A 281 -24.43 16.75 21.19
N ALA A 282 -23.76 15.93 20.38
CA ALA A 282 -24.34 15.32 19.19
C ALA A 282 -25.57 14.48 19.61
N PRO A 283 -26.77 14.78 19.11
CA PRO A 283 -27.96 14.00 19.46
C PRO A 283 -27.74 12.54 19.00
N PRO A 284 -28.29 11.53 19.72
CA PRO A 284 -28.08 10.11 19.43
C PRO A 284 -28.52 9.65 18.02
N ALA A 285 -29.12 10.53 17.21
CA ALA A 285 -29.69 10.25 15.91
C ALA A 285 -28.65 10.14 14.76
N GLU A 286 -27.42 10.64 14.91
CA GLU A 286 -26.35 10.45 13.89
C GLU A 286 -25.56 9.13 14.07
N LEU A 287 -25.99 8.28 15.01
CA LEU A 287 -25.54 6.89 15.15
C LEU A 287 -26.53 5.88 14.54
N GLU A 288 -27.62 6.33 13.92
CA GLU A 288 -28.69 5.44 13.43
C GLU A 288 -28.37 4.68 12.14
N ASP A 289 -27.31 5.01 11.40
CA ASP A 289 -26.81 4.16 10.29
C ASP A 289 -26.18 2.83 10.78
N LYS A 290 -26.15 2.57 12.09
CA LYS A 290 -25.75 1.27 12.65
C LYS A 290 -26.90 0.30 12.92
N LYS A 291 -28.16 0.67 12.65
CA LYS A 291 -29.29 -0.27 12.76
C LYS A 291 -29.35 -1.29 11.63
N GLU A 292 -28.80 -1.00 10.44
CA GLU A 292 -28.68 -2.01 9.37
C GLU A 292 -27.65 -3.10 9.70
N VAL A 293 -26.56 -2.75 10.41
CA VAL A 293 -25.54 -3.73 10.83
C VAL A 293 -26.04 -4.63 11.97
N ALA A 294 -26.93 -4.12 12.83
CA ALA A 294 -27.55 -4.91 13.90
C ALA A 294 -28.63 -5.88 13.37
N ALA A 295 -29.39 -5.48 12.34
CA ALA A 295 -30.37 -6.35 11.68
C ALA A 295 -29.70 -7.54 10.97
N LEU A 296 -28.57 -7.30 10.28
CA LEU A 296 -27.77 -8.36 9.66
C LEU A 296 -27.15 -9.34 10.68
N ALA A 297 -26.82 -8.87 11.89
CA ALA A 297 -26.27 -9.71 12.95
C ALA A 297 -27.33 -10.58 13.67
N GLU A 298 -28.60 -10.17 13.68
CA GLU A 298 -29.70 -11.01 14.18
C GLU A 298 -30.12 -12.10 13.18
N ASP A 299 -30.07 -11.81 11.87
CA ASP A 299 -30.37 -12.80 10.83
C ASP A 299 -29.28 -13.89 10.74
N ASP A 300 -27.99 -13.55 10.94
CA ASP A 300 -26.90 -14.54 11.00
C ASP A 300 -27.00 -15.46 12.25
N LYS A 301 -27.57 -14.94 13.36
CA LYS A 301 -27.89 -15.75 14.54
C LYS A 301 -29.10 -16.67 14.32
N LYS A 302 -30.09 -16.24 13.53
CA LYS A 302 -31.21 -17.11 13.12
C LYS A 302 -30.75 -18.21 12.17
N ALA A 303 -29.93 -17.92 11.17
CA ALA A 303 -29.39 -18.91 10.24
C ALA A 303 -28.62 -20.04 10.97
N LYS A 304 -27.79 -19.68 11.95
CA LYS A 304 -27.07 -20.66 12.80
C LYS A 304 -27.97 -21.47 13.74
N LYS A 305 -29.14 -20.93 14.12
CA LYS A 305 -30.12 -21.63 14.97
C LYS A 305 -30.95 -22.67 14.21
N TYR A 306 -31.09 -22.53 12.89
CA TYR A 306 -31.86 -23.46 12.03
C TYR A 306 -31.03 -24.43 11.19
N GLY A 307 -29.69 -24.42 11.32
CA GLY A 307 -28.83 -25.47 10.77
C GLY A 307 -28.83 -25.57 9.24
N ILE A 308 -28.97 -24.45 8.52
CA ILE A 308 -28.77 -24.43 7.07
C ILE A 308 -27.27 -24.28 6.82
N ALA A 309 -26.64 -25.34 6.30
CA ALA A 309 -25.24 -25.31 5.87
C ALA A 309 -25.12 -24.49 4.57
N MET A 310 -24.13 -23.60 4.52
CA MET A 310 -23.77 -22.78 3.36
C MET A 310 -23.01 -23.57 2.27
N ASP A 311 -23.38 -24.84 2.05
CA ASP A 311 -22.79 -25.68 1.00
C ASP A 311 -23.77 -25.93 -0.17
N ASP A 312 -24.99 -25.37 -0.14
CA ASP A 312 -26.00 -25.47 -1.21
C ASP A 312 -26.42 -24.11 -1.81
N LEU A 313 -25.54 -23.11 -1.81
CA LEU A 313 -25.69 -21.87 -2.61
C LEU A 313 -24.44 -21.56 -3.42
#